data_AF-Q57XI8-F1
#
_entry.id   AF-Q57XI8-F1
#
_cell.length_a   1.000
_cell.length_b   1.000
_cell.length_c   1.000
_cell.angle_alpha   90.00
_cell.angle_beta   90.00
_cell.angle_gamma   90.00
#
_symmetry.space_group_name_H-M   'P 1'
#
loop_
_entity.id
_entity.type
_entity.pdbx_description
1 polymer ?
#
loop_
_entity_poly.entity_id
_entity_poly.type
_entity_poly.pdbx_seq_one_letter_code
_entity_poly.pdbx_strand_id
1 'polypeptide(L)'
;MSTKKHLVSLIHVYAAASIKESNAAAGEGKNIREFHILCSLVELCKKTPINLPGSSLLDDDVRAIELVNMSGSTDEWQSQFPTTDKVSGEKSIDCEKQPKQISCHEKYDKWRATRKALEAEPNKEIKQTPAKGIQNTAYGRRIHIQINDIAKEAQVIYNNYKAETAPVLNGINDKLRIHFGDALYGKQDRPLAGAPADKWQASGTRNNDCKGAKAGISPRGDLFCLCAQDTTIAEHMCGDTVTAAGSNWLLATVAPLIDGMASKCAGKAKPTITASYIRHALETFDSALKSHTQGTKDAVVLGTPHSSGVCGGQASVACVDYTAAVMPKEQGKHNDIKWYNELTDASKALDNYAAAMAEEKAAQTKIQKLKQEANRLFQTLKVQEPAAIPPISQLPRIDPLELKKKCEQFHNKSKECTENGCKWKGTDETTGTCDVDETKVTSQTNAAGTGEASNEETATSGCAKHKDKTECDADKKDDKQNCAFRKGKDVEDDKDTEKCRSSGFLVNNKLVQSIAAVFVSLVPS
;
A
#
# COMPACT_ATOMS: atom_id res chain seq x y z
N MET A 1 13.84 24.61 30.08
CA MET A 1 12.69 24.85 29.18
C MET A 1 11.93 23.53 29.06
N SER A 2 10.73 23.48 29.62
CA SER A 2 9.92 22.27 29.81
C SER A 2 8.66 22.37 28.95
N THR A 3 8.46 21.44 28.01
CA THR A 3 7.27 21.39 27.15
C THR A 3 6.41 20.19 27.57
N LYS A 4 5.27 20.51 28.18
CA LYS A 4 4.27 19.61 28.74
C LYS A 4 3.62 18.74 27.66
N LYS A 5 3.50 17.44 27.93
CA LYS A 5 2.62 16.50 27.24
C LYS A 5 1.17 16.76 27.67
N HIS A 6 0.28 17.06 26.75
CA HIS A 6 -1.16 17.12 27.01
C HIS A 6 -1.78 15.72 26.87
N LEU A 7 -2.24 15.19 28.00
CA LEU A 7 -3.08 14.01 28.09
C LEU A 7 -4.54 14.45 27.87
N VAL A 8 -5.20 13.96 26.82
CA VAL A 8 -6.63 14.20 26.59
C VAL A 8 -7.41 13.15 27.37
N SER A 9 -8.11 13.58 28.41
CA SER A 9 -9.04 12.76 29.21
C SER A 9 -10.44 12.85 28.59
N LEU A 10 -10.97 11.73 28.11
CA LEU A 10 -12.30 11.64 27.51
C LEU A 10 -13.35 11.34 28.60
N ILE A 11 -14.10 12.37 29.00
CA ILE A 11 -15.21 12.26 29.95
C ILE A 11 -16.41 11.64 29.23
N HIS A 12 -16.81 10.43 29.62
CA HIS A 12 -18.08 9.82 29.21
C HIS A 12 -19.20 10.35 30.12
N VAL A 13 -20.06 11.20 29.56
CA VAL A 13 -21.31 11.63 30.21
C VAL A 13 -22.36 10.55 29.96
N TYR A 14 -22.71 9.79 31.00
CA TYR A 14 -23.89 8.93 31.00
C TYR A 14 -25.13 9.79 31.21
N ALA A 15 -25.92 10.00 30.15
CA ALA A 15 -27.27 10.52 30.28
C ALA A 15 -28.20 9.40 30.78
N ALA A 16 -28.52 9.42 32.08
CA ALA A 16 -29.61 8.62 32.63
C ALA A 16 -30.94 9.21 32.15
N ALA A 17 -31.50 8.65 31.07
CA ALA A 17 -32.87 8.93 30.68
C ALA A 17 -33.81 8.17 31.61
N SER A 18 -34.59 8.91 32.41
CA SER A 18 -35.68 8.37 33.22
C SER A 18 -36.72 7.69 32.33
N ILE A 19 -36.72 6.36 32.30
CA ILE A 19 -37.75 5.56 31.61
C ILE A 19 -39.03 5.66 32.45
N LYS A 20 -40.06 6.31 31.92
CA LYS A 20 -41.41 6.24 32.48
C LYS A 20 -41.90 4.80 32.34
N GLU A 21 -42.28 4.16 33.44
CA GLU A 21 -42.97 2.87 33.42
C GLU A 21 -44.31 3.04 32.66
N SER A 22 -44.44 2.36 31.52
CA SER A 22 -45.71 2.24 30.82
C SER A 22 -46.52 1.09 31.40
N ASN A 23 -47.83 1.27 31.61
CA ASN A 23 -48.79 0.24 32.03
C ASN A 23 -48.97 -0.85 30.95
N ALA A 24 -47.94 -1.65 30.71
CA ALA A 24 -48.02 -2.84 29.87
C ALA A 24 -48.66 -3.98 30.69
N ALA A 25 -49.58 -4.75 30.09
CA ALA A 25 -50.10 -5.96 30.73
C ALA A 25 -48.96 -6.94 31.01
N ALA A 26 -49.09 -7.76 32.07
CA ALA A 26 -48.06 -8.71 32.43
C ALA A 26 -47.77 -9.67 31.27
N GLY A 27 -46.56 -9.62 30.71
CA GLY A 27 -46.19 -10.41 29.52
C GLY A 27 -45.79 -9.58 28.31
N GLU A 28 -46.30 -8.36 28.19
CA GLU A 28 -46.14 -7.53 27.01
C GLU A 28 -44.74 -6.93 26.89
N GLY A 29 -44.20 -6.89 25.67
CA GLY A 29 -42.93 -6.22 25.35
C GLY A 29 -41.68 -6.81 26.01
N LYS A 30 -41.74 -8.01 26.61
CA LYS A 30 -40.62 -8.63 27.35
C LYS A 30 -39.32 -8.79 26.53
N ASN A 31 -39.41 -8.93 25.22
CA ASN A 31 -38.31 -9.09 24.28
C ASN A 31 -38.03 -7.81 23.45
N ILE A 32 -38.58 -6.65 23.82
CA ILE A 32 -38.42 -5.42 23.02
C ILE A 32 -36.95 -5.00 22.89
N ARG A 33 -36.13 -5.20 23.93
CA ARG A 33 -34.70 -4.90 23.88
C ARG A 33 -34.00 -5.79 22.86
N GLU A 34 -34.23 -7.08 22.94
CA GLU A 34 -33.64 -8.08 22.05
C GLU A 34 -34.09 -7.89 20.60
N PHE A 35 -35.36 -7.52 20.39
CA PHE A 35 -35.86 -7.08 19.09
C PHE A 35 -35.06 -5.90 18.51
N HIS A 36 -34.85 -4.84 19.29
CA HIS A 36 -34.07 -3.68 18.86
C HIS A 36 -32.61 -4.04 18.51
N ILE A 37 -32.00 -4.96 19.25
CA ILE A 37 -30.64 -5.45 19.00
C ILE A 37 -30.58 -6.18 17.67
N LEU A 38 -31.47 -7.14 17.42
CA LEU A 38 -31.54 -7.82 16.12
C LEU A 38 -31.87 -6.85 14.99
N CYS A 39 -32.70 -5.83 15.24
CA CYS A 39 -32.99 -4.82 14.24
C CYS A 39 -31.78 -3.98 13.82
N SER A 40 -30.79 -3.77 14.70
CA SER A 40 -29.54 -3.10 14.30
C SER A 40 -28.77 -3.91 13.24
N LEU A 41 -28.79 -5.24 13.36
CA LEU A 41 -28.16 -6.17 12.43
C LEU A 41 -28.99 -6.29 11.13
N VAL A 42 -30.32 -6.33 11.24
CA VAL A 42 -31.21 -6.35 10.07
C VAL A 42 -31.09 -5.07 9.24
N GLU A 43 -31.13 -3.90 9.87
CA GLU A 43 -30.97 -2.62 9.16
C GLU A 43 -29.59 -2.48 8.52
N LEU A 44 -28.55 -3.06 9.14
CA LEU A 44 -27.21 -3.12 8.55
C LEU A 44 -27.23 -3.98 7.29
N CYS A 45 -27.77 -5.20 7.36
CA CYS A 45 -27.75 -6.12 6.23
C CYS A 45 -28.68 -5.70 5.09
N LYS A 46 -29.71 -4.88 5.36
CA LYS A 46 -30.61 -4.30 4.37
C LYS A 46 -30.01 -3.12 3.59
N LYS A 47 -28.83 -2.62 3.97
CA LYS A 47 -28.21 -1.46 3.31
C LYS A 47 -27.92 -1.78 1.84
N THR A 48 -28.70 -1.17 0.96
CA THR A 48 -28.50 -1.17 -0.49
C THR A 48 -28.81 0.22 -1.07
N PRO A 49 -28.05 0.69 -2.07
CA PRO A 49 -26.82 0.11 -2.59
C PRO A 49 -25.64 0.29 -1.60
N ILE A 50 -24.66 -0.61 -1.68
CA ILE A 50 -23.37 -0.46 -1.02
C ILE A 50 -22.44 0.20 -2.04
N ASN A 51 -21.98 1.42 -1.73
CA ASN A 51 -21.24 2.27 -2.66
C ASN A 51 -19.88 2.66 -2.06
N LEU A 52 -19.07 1.66 -1.69
CA LEU A 52 -17.68 1.91 -1.34
C LEU A 52 -16.85 2.16 -2.62
N PRO A 53 -15.96 3.16 -2.62
CA PRO A 53 -15.07 3.43 -3.75
C PRO A 53 -14.28 2.18 -4.19
N GLY A 54 -14.15 2.00 -5.49
CA GLY A 54 -13.24 1.01 -6.07
C GLY A 54 -11.82 1.55 -6.19
N SER A 55 -11.01 0.79 -6.92
CA SER A 55 -9.65 1.17 -7.33
C SER A 55 -9.67 2.47 -8.16
N SER A 56 -8.75 3.38 -7.86
CA SER A 56 -8.65 4.72 -8.47
C SER A 56 -7.30 5.04 -9.10
N LEU A 57 -6.25 4.27 -8.81
CA LEU A 57 -4.91 4.50 -9.34
C LEU A 57 -4.77 4.02 -10.79
N LEU A 58 -4.54 4.98 -11.69
CA LEU A 58 -4.24 4.76 -13.10
C LEU A 58 -2.73 4.71 -13.35
N ASP A 59 -2.31 4.27 -14.54
CA ASP A 59 -0.90 4.14 -14.94
C ASP A 59 -0.30 5.45 -15.49
N ASP A 60 -1.01 6.57 -15.46
CA ASP A 60 -0.59 7.84 -16.09
C ASP A 60 0.81 8.30 -15.66
N ASP A 61 1.12 8.27 -14.37
CA ASP A 61 2.44 8.67 -13.88
C ASP A 61 3.53 7.64 -14.27
N VAL A 62 3.18 6.35 -14.39
CA VAL A 62 4.10 5.32 -14.91
C VAL A 62 4.41 5.59 -16.38
N ARG A 63 3.38 5.87 -17.20
CA ARG A 63 3.55 6.23 -18.61
C ARG A 63 4.38 7.50 -18.77
N ALA A 64 4.19 8.49 -17.89
CA ALA A 64 5.00 9.70 -17.88
C ALA A 64 6.49 9.40 -17.62
N ILE A 65 6.81 8.52 -16.66
CA ILE A 65 8.18 8.08 -16.40
C ILE A 65 8.77 7.34 -17.62
N GLU A 66 7.98 6.49 -18.28
CA GLU A 66 8.42 5.77 -19.48
C GLU A 66 8.70 6.71 -20.66
N LEU A 67 7.92 7.78 -20.81
CA LEU A 67 8.18 8.83 -21.78
C LEU A 67 9.51 9.56 -21.48
N VAL A 68 9.77 9.90 -20.20
CA VAL A 68 11.05 10.50 -19.78
C VAL A 68 12.22 9.56 -20.06
N ASN A 69 12.05 8.26 -19.81
CA ASN A 69 13.05 7.24 -20.12
C ASN A 69 13.36 7.19 -21.62
N MET A 70 12.33 7.10 -22.46
CA MET A 70 12.48 7.10 -23.93
C MET A 70 13.14 8.38 -24.44
N SER A 71 12.73 9.54 -23.92
CA SER A 71 13.36 10.83 -24.20
C SER A 71 14.84 10.87 -23.84
N GLY A 72 15.26 10.10 -22.82
CA GLY A 72 16.63 10.06 -22.30
C GLY A 72 17.54 9.04 -22.99
N SER A 73 16.96 8.10 -23.75
CA SER A 73 17.70 7.06 -24.48
C SER A 73 18.52 7.62 -25.65
N THR A 74 19.59 6.93 -26.05
CA THR A 74 20.44 7.36 -27.18
C THR A 74 19.65 7.47 -28.49
N ASP A 75 20.15 8.30 -29.41
CA ASP A 75 19.55 8.45 -30.74
C ASP A 75 19.54 7.10 -31.50
N GLU A 76 20.59 6.28 -31.33
CA GLU A 76 20.67 4.95 -31.92
C GLU A 76 19.61 4.00 -31.36
N TRP A 77 19.27 4.11 -30.08
CA TRP A 77 18.20 3.32 -29.46
C TRP A 77 16.82 3.78 -29.93
N GLN A 78 16.57 5.09 -29.89
CA GLN A 78 15.29 5.66 -30.33
C GLN A 78 14.99 5.36 -31.80
N SER A 79 16.02 5.31 -32.65
CA SER A 79 15.88 4.99 -34.08
C SER A 79 15.46 3.55 -34.36
N GLN A 80 15.60 2.63 -33.39
CA GLN A 80 15.08 1.25 -33.50
C GLN A 80 13.54 1.17 -33.46
N PHE A 81 12.84 2.27 -33.14
CA PHE A 81 11.39 2.29 -32.94
C PHE A 81 10.72 3.31 -33.88
N PRO A 82 10.43 2.95 -35.14
CA PRO A 82 9.81 3.86 -36.09
C PRO A 82 8.45 4.40 -35.62
N THR A 83 8.26 5.72 -35.72
CA THR A 83 7.02 6.43 -35.31
C THR A 83 5.94 6.42 -36.38
N THR A 84 6.30 6.14 -37.63
CA THR A 84 5.37 5.99 -38.75
C THR A 84 4.88 4.54 -38.83
N ASP A 85 3.63 4.35 -39.27
CA ASP A 85 3.05 3.02 -39.46
C ASP A 85 3.52 2.34 -40.75
N LYS A 86 4.40 2.99 -41.51
CA LYS A 86 5.14 2.39 -42.64
C LYS A 86 6.30 1.55 -42.09
N VAL A 87 6.00 0.44 -41.44
CA VAL A 87 6.97 -0.67 -41.41
C VAL A 87 7.09 -1.11 -42.87
N SER A 88 8.25 -0.90 -43.47
CA SER A 88 8.51 -1.35 -44.83
C SER A 88 8.09 -2.81 -44.94
N GLY A 89 7.31 -3.12 -45.98
CA GLY A 89 6.89 -4.47 -46.30
C GLY A 89 8.10 -5.35 -46.63
N GLU A 90 8.66 -5.97 -45.59
CA GLU A 90 9.68 -7.02 -45.67
C GLU A 90 9.38 -8.02 -44.55
N LYS A 91 8.58 -9.04 -44.89
CA LYS A 91 9.05 -10.44 -45.03
C LYS A 91 9.56 -11.01 -43.72
N SER A 92 8.72 -11.82 -43.07
CA SER A 92 9.02 -12.71 -41.93
C SER A 92 10.22 -12.28 -41.06
N ILE A 93 9.95 -11.53 -40.00
CA ILE A 93 10.96 -11.34 -38.95
C ILE A 93 11.19 -12.71 -38.32
N ASP A 94 12.27 -13.36 -38.76
CA ASP A 94 12.70 -14.66 -38.26
C ASP A 94 13.33 -14.45 -36.88
N CYS A 95 12.49 -14.51 -35.85
CA CYS A 95 12.89 -14.40 -34.45
C CYS A 95 13.62 -15.65 -33.93
N GLU A 96 13.84 -16.67 -34.77
CA GLU A 96 14.61 -17.86 -34.45
C GLU A 96 16.11 -17.66 -34.75
N LYS A 97 16.47 -16.73 -35.64
CA LYS A 97 17.87 -16.41 -35.96
C LYS A 97 18.56 -15.63 -34.85
N GLN A 98 19.86 -15.93 -34.66
CA GLN A 98 20.75 -15.24 -33.72
C GLN A 98 21.72 -14.32 -34.49
N PRO A 99 22.01 -13.10 -33.99
CA PRO A 99 21.37 -12.47 -32.83
C PRO A 99 19.93 -12.06 -33.14
N LYS A 100 19.01 -12.27 -32.18
CA LYS A 100 17.62 -11.85 -32.33
C LYS A 100 17.56 -10.34 -32.56
N GLN A 101 16.77 -9.92 -33.54
CA GLN A 101 16.51 -8.50 -33.78
C GLN A 101 15.74 -7.90 -32.60
N ILE A 102 15.92 -6.60 -32.35
CA ILE A 102 15.20 -5.89 -31.27
C ILE A 102 13.67 -5.95 -31.43
N SER A 103 13.20 -6.05 -32.68
CA SER A 103 11.79 -6.29 -33.04
C SER A 103 11.22 -7.60 -32.49
N CYS A 104 12.07 -8.56 -32.12
CA CYS A 104 11.67 -9.82 -31.49
C CYS A 104 11.61 -9.75 -29.96
N HIS A 105 11.91 -8.60 -29.35
CA HIS A 105 11.85 -8.43 -27.90
C HIS A 105 10.40 -8.33 -27.43
N GLU A 106 10.03 -8.99 -26.31
CA GLU A 106 8.65 -9.02 -25.78
C GLU A 106 8.08 -7.61 -25.49
N LYS A 107 8.95 -6.63 -25.22
CA LYS A 107 8.60 -5.22 -24.95
C LYS A 107 8.68 -4.32 -26.18
N TYR A 108 8.98 -4.85 -27.36
CA TYR A 108 9.19 -4.04 -28.57
C TYR A 108 7.97 -3.17 -28.88
N ASP A 109 6.76 -3.76 -28.88
CA ASP A 109 5.53 -3.01 -29.16
C ASP A 109 5.26 -1.92 -28.13
N LYS A 110 5.57 -2.20 -26.85
CA LYS A 110 5.47 -1.20 -25.78
C LYS A 110 6.43 -0.04 -26.04
N TRP A 111 7.69 -0.32 -26.33
CA TRP A 111 8.69 0.73 -26.62
C TRP A 111 8.34 1.52 -27.89
N ARG A 112 7.86 0.86 -28.94
CA ARG A 112 7.37 1.53 -30.15
C ARG A 112 6.17 2.43 -29.84
N ALA A 113 5.22 1.97 -29.04
CA ALA A 113 4.08 2.77 -28.61
C ALA A 113 4.54 3.99 -27.78
N THR A 114 5.48 3.83 -26.84
CA THR A 114 6.07 4.94 -26.08
C THR A 114 6.77 5.94 -27.00
N ARG A 115 7.56 5.47 -27.98
CA ARG A 115 8.25 6.33 -28.95
C ARG A 115 7.27 7.11 -29.84
N LYS A 116 6.18 6.49 -30.28
CA LYS A 116 5.08 7.15 -31.01
C LYS A 116 4.37 8.18 -30.13
N ALA A 117 4.05 7.81 -28.89
CA ALA A 117 3.43 8.70 -27.92
C ALA A 117 4.31 9.92 -27.62
N LEU A 118 5.63 9.77 -27.60
CA LEU A 118 6.57 10.88 -27.39
C LEU A 118 6.51 11.95 -28.49
N GLU A 119 6.16 11.58 -29.73
CA GLU A 119 5.98 12.54 -30.83
C GLU A 119 4.55 13.09 -30.94
N ALA A 120 3.60 12.56 -30.16
CA ALA A 120 2.23 13.04 -30.19
C ALA A 120 2.09 14.40 -29.51
N GLU A 121 1.32 15.31 -30.12
CA GLU A 121 1.01 16.66 -29.61
C GLU A 121 0.69 16.71 -28.09
N PRO A 122 -0.22 15.89 -27.53
CA PRO A 122 -0.58 15.99 -26.11
C PRO A 122 0.56 15.69 -25.14
N ASN A 123 1.60 14.99 -25.59
CA ASN A 123 2.75 14.65 -24.75
C ASN A 123 3.92 15.61 -24.98
N LYS A 124 3.78 16.67 -25.77
CA LYS A 124 4.86 17.65 -25.99
C LYS A 124 5.34 18.30 -24.70
N GLU A 125 4.46 18.48 -23.72
CA GLU A 125 4.84 19.01 -22.40
C GLU A 125 5.66 18.00 -21.57
N ILE A 126 5.44 16.69 -21.80
CA ILE A 126 6.21 15.60 -21.19
C ILE A 126 7.50 15.34 -21.97
N LYS A 127 7.49 15.58 -23.30
CA LYS A 127 8.65 15.45 -24.18
C LYS A 127 9.71 16.44 -23.73
N GLN A 128 10.69 15.92 -23.01
CA GLN A 128 11.85 16.69 -22.65
C GLN A 128 12.94 16.48 -23.70
N THR A 129 13.56 17.58 -24.12
CA THR A 129 14.66 17.57 -25.09
C THR A 129 15.98 17.70 -24.33
N PRO A 130 16.89 16.73 -24.43
CA PRO A 130 18.21 16.82 -23.83
C PRO A 130 19.13 17.74 -24.64
N ALA A 131 20.27 18.12 -24.09
CA ALA A 131 21.30 18.84 -24.83
C ALA A 131 21.81 18.00 -26.02
N LYS A 132 22.07 18.64 -27.15
CA LYS A 132 22.45 17.95 -28.40
C LYS A 132 23.65 17.01 -28.16
N GLY A 133 23.47 15.72 -28.46
CA GLY A 133 24.51 14.69 -28.34
C GLY A 133 24.82 14.21 -26.92
N ILE A 134 24.26 14.81 -25.86
CA ILE A 134 24.58 14.46 -24.47
C ILE A 134 24.23 13.00 -24.15
N GLN A 135 23.19 12.45 -24.78
CA GLN A 135 22.70 11.10 -24.56
C GLN A 135 23.76 10.05 -24.95
N ASN A 136 24.61 10.41 -25.91
CA ASN A 136 25.69 9.57 -26.43
C ASN A 136 27.00 9.74 -25.65
N THR A 137 27.05 10.62 -24.64
CA THR A 137 28.20 10.72 -23.73
C THR A 137 28.12 9.68 -22.62
N ALA A 138 29.25 9.45 -21.94
CA ALA A 138 29.26 8.59 -20.76
C ALA A 138 28.36 9.13 -19.65
N TYR A 139 28.24 10.46 -19.52
CA TYR A 139 27.33 11.11 -18.59
C TYR A 139 25.87 10.83 -18.93
N GLY A 140 25.45 11.06 -20.18
CA GLY A 140 24.08 10.80 -20.62
C GLY A 140 23.67 9.35 -20.41
N ARG A 141 24.54 8.39 -20.77
CA ARG A 141 24.28 6.96 -20.53
C ARG A 141 24.09 6.62 -19.06
N ARG A 142 24.88 7.20 -18.14
CA ARG A 142 24.73 6.97 -16.69
C ARG A 142 23.39 7.49 -16.17
N ILE A 143 22.96 8.66 -16.61
CA ILE A 143 21.67 9.23 -16.22
C ILE A 143 20.51 8.40 -16.79
N HIS A 144 20.60 7.98 -18.06
CA HIS A 144 19.59 7.11 -18.67
C HIS A 144 19.43 5.78 -17.92
N ILE A 145 20.51 5.14 -17.46
CA ILE A 145 20.43 3.92 -16.64
C ILE A 145 19.59 4.16 -15.37
N GLN A 146 19.82 5.29 -14.67
CA GLN A 146 19.06 5.62 -13.46
C GLN A 146 17.58 5.88 -13.77
N ILE A 147 17.27 6.62 -14.84
CA ILE A 147 15.89 6.86 -15.27
C ILE A 147 15.20 5.54 -15.65
N ASN A 148 15.92 4.64 -16.33
CA ASN A 148 15.41 3.32 -16.70
C ASN A 148 15.11 2.45 -15.47
N ASP A 149 15.95 2.50 -14.44
CA ASP A 149 15.70 1.78 -13.19
C ASP A 149 14.49 2.35 -12.44
N ILE A 150 14.31 3.67 -12.43
CA ILE A 150 13.09 4.33 -11.91
C ILE A 150 11.85 3.87 -12.70
N ALA A 151 11.95 3.78 -14.03
CA ALA A 151 10.85 3.30 -14.88
C ALA A 151 10.48 1.84 -14.58
N LYS A 152 11.47 0.97 -14.30
CA LYS A 152 11.22 -0.40 -13.87
C LYS A 152 10.56 -0.45 -12.49
N GLU A 153 11.03 0.35 -11.54
CA GLU A 153 10.47 0.39 -10.18
C GLU A 153 9.00 0.85 -10.20
N ALA A 154 8.68 1.90 -10.95
CA ALA A 154 7.32 2.39 -11.10
C ALA A 154 6.38 1.34 -11.71
N GLN A 155 6.86 0.60 -12.73
CA GLN A 155 6.11 -0.52 -13.31
C GLN A 155 5.86 -1.64 -12.29
N VAL A 156 6.86 -2.02 -11.48
CA VAL A 156 6.69 -3.05 -10.44
C VAL A 156 5.64 -2.63 -9.42
N ILE A 157 5.70 -1.39 -8.93
CA ILE A 157 4.73 -0.88 -7.95
C ILE A 157 3.31 -0.90 -8.53
N TYR A 158 3.14 -0.42 -9.76
CA TYR A 158 1.83 -0.38 -10.41
C TYR A 158 1.29 -1.79 -10.72
N ASN A 159 2.14 -2.71 -11.18
CA ASN A 159 1.74 -4.08 -11.46
C ASN A 159 1.31 -4.82 -10.18
N ASN A 160 2.04 -4.64 -9.07
CA ASN A 160 1.68 -5.23 -7.77
C ASN A 160 0.34 -4.66 -7.28
N TYR A 161 0.16 -3.33 -7.36
CA TYR A 161 -1.12 -2.68 -7.04
C TYR A 161 -2.27 -3.27 -7.87
N LYS A 162 -2.08 -3.41 -9.20
CA LYS A 162 -3.11 -3.92 -10.11
C LYS A 162 -3.45 -5.39 -9.85
N ALA A 163 -2.46 -6.20 -9.46
CA ALA A 163 -2.64 -7.63 -9.21
C ALA A 163 -3.21 -7.95 -7.83
N GLU A 164 -2.84 -7.19 -6.79
CA GLU A 164 -3.13 -7.53 -5.39
C GLU A 164 -4.14 -6.57 -4.75
N THR A 165 -3.92 -5.26 -4.86
CA THR A 165 -4.72 -4.23 -4.18
C THR A 165 -6.02 -3.92 -4.94
N ALA A 166 -5.96 -3.71 -6.25
CA ALA A 166 -7.12 -3.30 -7.05
C ALA A 166 -8.28 -4.31 -7.03
N PRO A 167 -8.06 -5.64 -7.08
CA PRO A 167 -9.15 -6.62 -6.95
C PRO A 167 -9.85 -6.58 -5.58
N VAL A 168 -9.14 -6.25 -4.51
CA VAL A 168 -9.73 -6.10 -3.17
C VAL A 168 -10.67 -4.90 -3.13
N LEU A 169 -10.24 -3.76 -3.66
CA LEU A 169 -11.03 -2.54 -3.73
C LEU A 169 -12.27 -2.71 -4.62
N ASN A 170 -12.11 -3.28 -5.82
CA ASN A 170 -13.21 -3.47 -6.75
C ASN A 170 -14.22 -4.54 -6.28
N GLY A 171 -13.75 -5.56 -5.55
CA GLY A 171 -14.60 -6.65 -5.09
C GLY A 171 -15.37 -6.39 -3.79
N ILE A 172 -15.12 -5.28 -3.08
CA ILE A 172 -15.68 -5.08 -1.73
C ILE A 172 -17.20 -5.01 -1.70
N ASN A 173 -17.82 -4.29 -2.64
CA ASN A 173 -19.28 -4.10 -2.65
C ASN A 173 -20.01 -5.44 -2.88
N ASP A 174 -19.47 -6.30 -3.74
CA ASP A 174 -20.00 -7.64 -3.97
C ASP A 174 -19.82 -8.57 -2.77
N LYS A 175 -18.63 -8.55 -2.14
CA LYS A 175 -18.38 -9.33 -0.91
C LYS A 175 -19.35 -8.95 0.19
N LEU A 176 -19.56 -7.64 0.42
CA LEU A 176 -20.49 -7.17 1.43
C LEU A 176 -21.94 -7.53 1.11
N ARG A 177 -22.36 -7.39 -0.16
CA ARG A 177 -23.69 -7.81 -0.59
C ARG A 177 -23.92 -9.30 -0.36
N ILE A 178 -22.91 -10.15 -0.60
CA ILE A 178 -22.98 -11.60 -0.35
C ILE A 178 -23.13 -11.86 1.15
N HIS A 179 -22.19 -11.38 1.97
CA HIS A 179 -22.22 -11.61 3.42
C HIS A 179 -23.47 -11.03 4.10
N PHE A 180 -23.90 -9.82 3.72
CA PHE A 180 -25.12 -9.23 4.27
C PHE A 180 -26.38 -9.99 3.83
N GLY A 181 -26.45 -10.45 2.58
CA GLY A 181 -27.55 -11.27 2.11
C GLY A 181 -27.60 -12.63 2.81
N ASP A 182 -26.45 -13.30 2.95
CA ASP A 182 -26.32 -14.60 3.59
C ASP A 182 -26.53 -14.51 5.11
N ALA A 183 -26.14 -13.40 5.75
CA ALA A 183 -26.49 -13.11 7.13
C ALA A 183 -28.01 -12.91 7.27
N LEU A 184 -28.60 -12.05 6.45
CA LEU A 184 -29.99 -11.63 6.59
C LEU A 184 -30.99 -12.76 6.33
N TYR A 185 -30.76 -13.56 5.29
CA TYR A 185 -31.69 -14.61 4.84
C TYR A 185 -31.19 -16.03 5.16
N GLY A 186 -29.95 -16.17 5.65
CA GLY A 186 -29.24 -17.43 5.73
C GLY A 186 -28.49 -17.73 4.42
N LYS A 187 -27.40 -18.50 4.52
CA LYS A 187 -26.49 -18.81 3.40
C LYS A 187 -27.23 -19.28 2.14
N GLN A 188 -27.07 -18.53 1.06
CA GLN A 188 -27.74 -18.80 -0.22
C GLN A 188 -26.89 -19.69 -1.13
N ASP A 189 -27.57 -20.44 -1.98
CA ASP A 189 -26.94 -21.10 -3.12
C ASP A 189 -26.73 -20.04 -4.22
N ARG A 190 -25.53 -19.95 -4.79
CA ARG A 190 -25.15 -18.93 -5.77
C ARG A 190 -24.74 -19.57 -7.10
N PRO A 191 -25.12 -19.00 -8.27
CA PRO A 191 -25.86 -17.74 -8.44
C PRO A 191 -27.32 -17.83 -7.95
N LEU A 192 -27.88 -16.70 -7.50
CA LEU A 192 -29.25 -16.66 -6.98
C LEU A 192 -30.26 -16.91 -8.12
N ALA A 193 -31.25 -17.78 -7.89
CA ALA A 193 -32.39 -17.99 -8.78
C ALA A 193 -33.55 -17.02 -8.45
N GLY A 194 -33.26 -15.71 -8.39
CA GLY A 194 -34.22 -14.66 -8.05
C GLY A 194 -33.84 -13.87 -6.78
N ALA A 195 -34.86 -13.38 -6.05
CA ALA A 195 -34.65 -12.73 -4.76
C ALA A 195 -34.16 -13.75 -3.71
N PRO A 196 -33.31 -13.36 -2.76
CA PRO A 196 -32.91 -14.25 -1.67
C PRO A 196 -34.12 -14.67 -0.85
N ALA A 197 -34.17 -15.96 -0.48
CA ALA A 197 -35.26 -16.53 0.31
C ALA A 197 -34.77 -16.87 1.72
N ASP A 198 -35.65 -16.75 2.73
CA ASP A 198 -35.33 -17.16 4.10
C ASP A 198 -35.03 -18.68 4.15
N LYS A 199 -33.81 -19.01 4.60
CA LYS A 199 -33.37 -20.38 4.87
C LYS A 199 -33.86 -20.89 6.23
N TRP A 200 -34.26 -19.98 7.13
CA TRP A 200 -34.96 -20.37 8.34
C TRP A 200 -36.40 -20.73 8.00
N GLN A 201 -36.87 -21.89 8.48
CA GLN A 201 -38.22 -22.38 8.25
C GLN A 201 -38.74 -23.03 9.53
N ALA A 202 -40.01 -22.83 9.85
CA ALA A 202 -40.68 -23.59 10.91
C ALA A 202 -40.76 -25.08 10.54
N SER A 203 -40.71 -25.99 11.50
CA SER A 203 -40.94 -27.43 11.28
C SER A 203 -41.98 -28.04 12.21
N GLY A 204 -42.42 -27.31 13.25
CA GLY A 204 -43.60 -27.73 14.00
C GLY A 204 -43.90 -26.90 15.23
N THR A 205 -42.91 -26.62 16.07
CA THR A 205 -43.12 -25.86 17.31
C THR A 205 -41.96 -24.93 17.59
N ARG A 206 -42.21 -23.83 18.31
CA ARG A 206 -41.17 -22.93 18.82
C ARG A 206 -40.08 -23.67 19.57
N ASN A 207 -40.45 -24.58 20.46
CA ASN A 207 -39.51 -25.39 21.24
C ASN A 207 -38.55 -26.19 20.34
N ASN A 208 -38.99 -26.62 19.15
CA ASN A 208 -38.12 -27.36 18.23
C ASN A 208 -37.36 -26.45 17.25
N ASP A 209 -37.95 -25.34 16.86
CA ASP A 209 -37.42 -24.49 15.78
C ASP A 209 -36.51 -23.36 16.26
N CYS A 210 -36.66 -22.93 17.51
CA CYS A 210 -35.92 -21.80 18.08
C CYS A 210 -34.71 -22.26 18.91
N LYS A 211 -34.09 -23.37 18.50
CA LYS A 211 -32.91 -23.95 19.14
C LYS A 211 -32.01 -24.68 18.14
N GLY A 212 -30.86 -25.14 18.62
CA GLY A 212 -30.01 -26.08 17.87
C GLY A 212 -29.54 -25.51 16.54
N ALA A 213 -29.60 -26.30 15.47
CA ALA A 213 -29.10 -25.91 14.15
C ALA A 213 -29.94 -24.82 13.44
N LYS A 214 -31.12 -24.49 13.96
CA LYS A 214 -32.01 -23.44 13.44
C LYS A 214 -31.80 -22.09 14.11
N ALA A 215 -31.42 -22.09 15.38
CA ALA A 215 -30.99 -20.88 16.07
C ALA A 215 -29.77 -20.29 15.34
N GLY A 216 -29.85 -19.00 14.98
CA GLY A 216 -28.72 -18.34 14.34
C GLY A 216 -28.54 -18.61 12.85
N ILE A 217 -29.54 -19.21 12.16
CA ILE A 217 -29.52 -19.27 10.69
C ILE A 217 -29.55 -17.85 10.09
N SER A 218 -30.43 -16.99 10.61
CA SER A 218 -30.56 -15.61 10.19
C SER A 218 -31.23 -14.77 11.29
N PRO A 219 -30.93 -13.47 11.42
CA PRO A 219 -31.57 -12.61 12.41
C PRO A 219 -33.07 -12.46 12.11
N ARG A 220 -33.51 -12.67 10.87
CA ARG A 220 -34.92 -12.71 10.47
C ARG A 220 -35.66 -13.91 11.08
N GLY A 221 -35.05 -15.10 11.06
CA GLY A 221 -35.59 -16.27 11.74
C GLY A 221 -35.58 -16.11 13.26
N ASP A 222 -34.52 -15.52 13.81
CA ASP A 222 -34.41 -15.27 15.24
C ASP A 222 -35.45 -14.25 15.72
N LEU A 223 -35.75 -13.21 14.94
CA LEU A 223 -36.87 -12.29 15.19
C LEU A 223 -38.21 -13.02 15.27
N PHE A 224 -38.47 -13.98 14.38
CA PHE A 224 -39.69 -14.79 14.44
C PHE A 224 -39.79 -15.56 15.75
N CYS A 225 -38.70 -16.18 16.18
CA CYS A 225 -38.60 -16.89 17.46
C CYS A 225 -38.81 -16.01 18.69
N LEU A 226 -38.45 -14.72 18.63
CA LEU A 226 -38.65 -13.78 19.73
C LEU A 226 -40.06 -13.19 19.76
N CYS A 227 -40.68 -13.00 18.60
CA CYS A 227 -41.78 -12.04 18.44
C CYS A 227 -43.09 -12.62 17.92
N ALA A 228 -43.09 -13.77 17.25
CA ALA A 228 -44.34 -14.35 16.76
C ALA A 228 -45.23 -14.79 17.94
N GLN A 229 -46.55 -14.69 17.81
CA GLN A 229 -47.49 -15.43 18.66
C GLN A 229 -47.67 -16.86 18.12
N ASP A 230 -48.09 -17.77 18.99
CA ASP A 230 -48.49 -19.14 18.63
C ASP A 230 -49.61 -19.62 19.57
N THR A 231 -50.01 -20.89 19.48
CA THR A 231 -51.09 -21.44 20.32
C THR A 231 -50.79 -21.40 21.83
N THR A 232 -49.53 -21.22 22.21
CA THR A 232 -49.07 -21.13 23.61
C THR A 232 -48.79 -19.71 24.07
N ILE A 233 -48.55 -18.76 23.15
CA ILE A 233 -48.19 -17.37 23.45
C ILE A 233 -49.18 -16.42 22.80
N ALA A 234 -49.98 -15.77 23.64
CA ALA A 234 -50.94 -14.74 23.21
C ALA A 234 -50.39 -13.32 23.40
N GLU A 235 -49.31 -13.14 24.14
CA GLU A 235 -48.73 -11.85 24.47
C GLU A 235 -47.92 -11.25 23.31
N HIS A 236 -47.88 -9.92 23.18
CA HIS A 236 -47.03 -9.22 22.23
C HIS A 236 -45.60 -9.12 22.77
N MET A 237 -44.86 -10.22 22.71
CA MET A 237 -43.51 -10.35 23.28
C MET A 237 -42.53 -9.26 22.81
N CYS A 238 -42.66 -8.77 21.57
CA CYS A 238 -41.83 -7.67 21.04
C CYS A 238 -42.59 -6.34 20.90
N GLY A 239 -43.75 -6.21 21.57
CA GLY A 239 -44.65 -5.07 21.53
C GLY A 239 -45.73 -5.17 20.45
N ASP A 240 -46.81 -4.42 20.64
CA ASP A 240 -48.06 -4.47 19.87
C ASP A 240 -47.88 -4.20 18.37
N THR A 241 -46.89 -3.36 18.02
CA THR A 241 -46.66 -2.95 16.62
C THR A 241 -45.78 -3.93 15.83
N VAL A 242 -45.18 -4.90 16.53
CA VAL A 242 -44.21 -5.85 15.97
C VAL A 242 -44.80 -7.25 15.88
N THR A 243 -45.41 -7.69 16.97
CA THR A 243 -45.89 -9.06 17.14
C THR A 243 -47.02 -9.36 16.17
N ALA A 244 -46.92 -10.48 15.46
CA ALA A 244 -47.94 -10.94 14.52
C ALA A 244 -48.57 -12.25 15.02
N ALA A 245 -49.87 -12.41 14.77
CA ALA A 245 -50.64 -13.61 15.11
C ALA A 245 -50.18 -14.79 14.25
N GLY A 246 -49.20 -15.56 14.75
CA GLY A 246 -48.66 -16.74 14.07
C GLY A 246 -49.46 -18.01 14.33
N SER A 247 -50.77 -17.90 14.57
CA SER A 247 -51.68 -18.79 15.33
C SER A 247 -51.51 -20.32 15.22
N ASN A 248 -50.82 -20.88 14.23
CA ASN A 248 -50.54 -22.32 14.13
C ASN A 248 -49.06 -22.71 13.92
N TRP A 249 -48.09 -21.79 13.97
CA TRP A 249 -46.65 -22.09 13.69
C TRP A 249 -46.44 -22.91 12.40
N LEU A 250 -47.30 -22.71 11.38
CA LEU A 250 -47.33 -23.52 10.16
C LEU A 250 -46.42 -22.93 9.08
N LEU A 251 -45.69 -23.80 8.40
CA LEU A 251 -44.77 -23.49 7.30
C LEU A 251 -45.30 -22.44 6.29
N ALA A 252 -46.55 -22.59 5.83
CA ALA A 252 -47.09 -21.77 4.74
C ALA A 252 -47.31 -20.29 5.10
N THR A 253 -47.43 -19.94 6.39
CA THR A 253 -47.68 -18.57 6.83
C THR A 253 -46.45 -17.87 7.39
N VAL A 254 -45.33 -18.59 7.54
CA VAL A 254 -44.12 -18.09 8.22
C VAL A 254 -43.42 -16.98 7.44
N ALA A 255 -43.19 -17.15 6.14
CA ALA A 255 -42.41 -16.17 5.37
C ALA A 255 -43.02 -14.75 5.38
N PRO A 256 -44.34 -14.55 5.12
CA PRO A 256 -44.97 -13.24 5.25
C PRO A 256 -44.89 -12.65 6.67
N LEU A 257 -44.94 -13.50 7.71
CA LEU A 257 -44.81 -13.06 9.10
C LEU A 257 -43.38 -12.60 9.41
N ILE A 258 -42.36 -13.34 8.94
CA ILE A 258 -40.95 -12.94 9.05
C ILE A 258 -40.73 -11.60 8.35
N ASP A 259 -41.21 -11.44 7.12
CA ASP A 259 -41.12 -10.17 6.38
C ASP A 259 -41.80 -9.03 7.13
N GLY A 260 -43.02 -9.27 7.64
CA GLY A 260 -43.77 -8.33 8.45
C GLY A 260 -42.98 -7.86 9.66
N MET A 261 -42.41 -8.78 10.44
CA MET A 261 -41.60 -8.45 11.63
C MET A 261 -40.28 -7.76 11.26
N ALA A 262 -39.55 -8.26 10.27
CA ALA A 262 -38.31 -7.65 9.81
C ALA A 262 -38.54 -6.23 9.25
N SER A 263 -39.72 -5.94 8.67
CA SER A 263 -40.08 -4.58 8.22
C SER A 263 -40.16 -3.57 9.37
N LYS A 264 -40.48 -4.02 10.59
CA LYS A 264 -40.59 -3.16 11.79
C LYS A 264 -39.23 -2.71 12.33
N CYS A 265 -38.15 -3.27 11.82
CA CYS A 265 -36.80 -2.78 12.08
C CYS A 265 -36.48 -1.45 11.38
N ALA A 266 -37.27 -1.06 10.37
CA ALA A 266 -37.04 0.16 9.61
C ALA A 266 -36.86 1.37 10.54
N GLY A 267 -35.69 2.01 10.46
CA GLY A 267 -35.37 3.22 11.22
C GLY A 267 -35.08 3.00 12.72
N LYS A 268 -35.08 1.76 13.21
CA LYS A 268 -34.66 1.45 14.60
C LYS A 268 -33.15 1.63 14.82
N ALA A 269 -32.37 1.55 13.73
CA ALA A 269 -30.95 1.85 13.71
C ALA A 269 -30.58 2.59 12.43
N LYS A 270 -29.46 3.33 12.47
CA LYS A 270 -28.89 4.03 11.30
C LYS A 270 -27.44 3.58 11.12
N PRO A 271 -27.21 2.34 10.66
CA PRO A 271 -25.87 1.77 10.58
C PRO A 271 -24.98 2.52 9.60
N THR A 272 -23.69 2.61 9.91
CA THR A 272 -22.64 2.98 8.95
C THR A 272 -21.88 1.72 8.59
N ILE A 273 -21.67 1.45 7.30
CA ILE A 273 -20.96 0.27 6.82
C ILE A 273 -19.47 0.44 7.15
N THR A 274 -19.05 -0.08 8.31
CA THR A 274 -17.67 -0.06 8.81
C THR A 274 -17.40 -1.33 9.62
N ALA A 275 -16.15 -1.80 9.64
CA ALA A 275 -15.78 -2.97 10.44
C ALA A 275 -16.11 -2.77 11.94
N SER A 276 -15.89 -1.55 12.45
CA SER A 276 -16.18 -1.18 13.83
C SER A 276 -17.67 -1.25 14.18
N TYR A 277 -18.56 -0.76 13.31
CA TYR A 277 -19.99 -0.83 13.56
C TYR A 277 -20.46 -2.28 13.65
N ILE A 278 -19.98 -3.13 12.74
CA ILE A 278 -20.34 -4.56 12.73
C ILE A 278 -19.93 -5.21 14.04
N ARG A 279 -18.66 -5.03 14.47
CA ARG A 279 -18.17 -5.59 15.74
C ARG A 279 -18.99 -5.10 16.93
N HIS A 280 -19.29 -3.81 16.99
CA HIS A 280 -20.09 -3.25 18.07
C HIS A 280 -21.51 -3.83 18.12
N ALA A 281 -22.14 -4.06 16.95
CA ALA A 281 -23.45 -4.69 16.88
C ALA A 281 -23.41 -6.16 17.33
N LEU A 282 -22.35 -6.90 16.98
CA LEU A 282 -22.11 -8.27 17.45
C LEU A 282 -21.86 -8.32 18.96
N GLU A 283 -21.01 -7.44 19.50
CA GLU A 283 -20.76 -7.32 20.94
C GLU A 283 -22.04 -6.95 21.70
N THR A 284 -22.89 -6.09 21.13
CA THR A 284 -24.19 -5.74 21.72
C THR A 284 -25.12 -6.96 21.75
N PHE A 285 -25.11 -7.78 20.71
CA PHE A 285 -25.80 -9.07 20.71
C PHE A 285 -25.25 -10.03 21.77
N ASP A 286 -23.93 -10.19 21.86
CA ASP A 286 -23.28 -11.05 22.85
C ASP A 286 -23.66 -10.62 24.28
N SER A 287 -23.68 -9.30 24.54
CA SER A 287 -24.09 -8.73 25.83
C SER A 287 -25.57 -8.95 26.19
N ALA A 288 -26.39 -9.32 25.20
CA ALA A 288 -27.82 -9.59 25.38
C ALA A 288 -28.13 -11.07 25.60
N LEU A 289 -27.17 -11.95 25.36
CA LEU A 289 -27.30 -13.36 25.67
C LEU A 289 -27.36 -13.55 27.19
N LYS A 290 -28.25 -14.44 27.62
CA LYS A 290 -28.51 -14.74 29.03
C LYS A 290 -28.27 -16.22 29.28
N SER A 291 -27.77 -16.54 30.46
CA SER A 291 -27.81 -17.90 30.98
C SER A 291 -29.16 -18.19 31.63
N HIS A 292 -29.57 -19.46 31.68
CA HIS A 292 -30.68 -19.84 32.56
C HIS A 292 -30.33 -19.54 34.02
N THR A 293 -31.35 -19.27 34.83
CA THR A 293 -31.20 -19.03 36.27
C THR A 293 -31.61 -20.23 37.12
N GLN A 294 -32.29 -21.23 36.53
CA GLN A 294 -32.80 -22.41 37.22
C GLN A 294 -32.81 -23.65 36.30
N GLY A 295 -32.87 -24.84 36.90
CA GLY A 295 -32.77 -26.10 36.18
C GLY A 295 -31.33 -26.60 36.01
N THR A 296 -31.17 -27.71 35.29
CA THR A 296 -29.89 -28.44 35.15
C THR A 296 -29.27 -28.31 33.76
N LYS A 297 -29.94 -27.62 32.84
CA LYS A 297 -29.50 -27.52 31.44
C LYS A 297 -28.73 -26.23 31.22
N ASP A 298 -27.46 -26.32 30.82
CA ASP A 298 -26.71 -25.18 30.28
C ASP A 298 -27.46 -24.55 29.10
N ALA A 299 -27.81 -23.28 29.24
CA ALA A 299 -28.65 -22.55 28.32
C ALA A 299 -28.00 -21.20 28.04
N VAL A 300 -27.71 -20.88 26.79
CA VAL A 300 -27.32 -19.54 26.35
C VAL A 300 -28.39 -19.06 25.39
N VAL A 301 -29.19 -18.08 25.82
CA VAL A 301 -30.43 -17.71 25.12
C VAL A 301 -30.52 -16.22 24.88
N LEU A 302 -31.24 -15.83 23.83
CA LEU A 302 -31.71 -14.45 23.61
C LEU A 302 -33.20 -14.38 23.87
N GLY A 303 -33.66 -13.43 24.70
CA GLY A 303 -35.09 -13.20 24.99
C GLY A 303 -35.54 -13.69 26.36
N THR A 304 -36.74 -14.26 26.42
CA THR A 304 -37.44 -14.69 27.64
C THR A 304 -37.61 -16.22 27.66
N PRO A 305 -36.67 -16.97 28.25
CA PRO A 305 -36.79 -18.42 28.39
C PRO A 305 -37.75 -18.82 29.51
N HIS A 306 -38.21 -20.07 29.48
CA HIS A 306 -38.79 -20.72 30.65
C HIS A 306 -37.71 -20.87 31.75
N SER A 307 -38.10 -21.04 33.01
CA SER A 307 -37.16 -21.23 34.11
C SER A 307 -36.20 -22.39 33.89
N SER A 308 -36.61 -23.41 33.12
CA SER A 308 -35.78 -24.56 32.72
C SER A 308 -34.84 -24.31 31.51
N GLY A 309 -34.77 -23.07 31.00
CA GLY A 309 -33.95 -22.71 29.83
C GLY A 309 -34.52 -23.12 28.47
N VAL A 310 -35.81 -23.45 28.39
CA VAL A 310 -36.49 -23.86 27.14
C VAL A 310 -37.15 -22.67 26.45
N CYS A 311 -37.11 -22.63 25.12
CA CYS A 311 -37.71 -21.59 24.28
C CYS A 311 -39.06 -22.04 23.68
N GLY A 312 -40.12 -21.91 24.47
CA GLY A 312 -41.52 -22.10 24.05
C GLY A 312 -42.19 -23.34 24.64
N GLY A 313 -43.51 -23.44 24.44
CA GLY A 313 -44.36 -24.47 25.04
C GLY A 313 -45.14 -23.98 26.27
N GLN A 314 -44.95 -22.72 26.67
CA GLN A 314 -45.60 -22.06 27.80
C GLN A 314 -45.95 -20.62 27.44
N ALA A 315 -46.97 -20.07 28.11
CA ALA A 315 -47.33 -18.65 28.02
C ALA A 315 -46.14 -17.75 28.37
N SER A 316 -46.03 -16.59 27.71
CA SER A 316 -44.96 -15.62 27.98
C SER A 316 -43.52 -16.12 27.78
N VAL A 317 -43.29 -17.24 27.07
CA VAL A 317 -41.95 -17.82 26.84
C VAL A 317 -41.56 -17.78 25.36
N ALA A 318 -40.80 -16.76 24.99
CA ALA A 318 -40.23 -16.61 23.64
C ALA A 318 -38.74 -16.27 23.72
N CYS A 319 -37.90 -17.14 23.18
CA CYS A 319 -36.46 -16.94 23.10
C CYS A 319 -35.87 -17.69 21.89
N VAL A 320 -34.58 -17.46 21.66
CA VAL A 320 -33.73 -18.28 20.79
C VAL A 320 -32.68 -18.95 21.67
N ASP A 321 -32.60 -20.27 21.61
CA ASP A 321 -31.61 -21.08 22.33
C ASP A 321 -30.38 -21.31 21.45
N TYR A 322 -29.33 -20.55 21.75
CA TYR A 322 -28.05 -20.60 21.08
C TYR A 322 -27.05 -21.56 21.72
N THR A 323 -27.40 -22.35 22.75
CA THR A 323 -26.43 -23.19 23.47
C THR A 323 -25.56 -24.04 22.54
N ALA A 324 -26.17 -24.67 21.53
CA ALA A 324 -25.43 -25.48 20.57
C ALA A 324 -24.62 -24.64 19.56
N ALA A 325 -25.05 -23.41 19.30
CA ALA A 325 -24.46 -22.51 18.31
C ALA A 325 -23.37 -21.60 18.90
N VAL A 326 -23.34 -21.35 20.21
CA VAL A 326 -22.22 -20.62 20.85
C VAL A 326 -20.96 -21.48 21.00
N MET A 327 -21.07 -22.79 20.81
CA MET A 327 -19.94 -23.71 20.82
C MET A 327 -19.34 -23.78 19.40
N PRO A 328 -18.13 -23.22 19.17
CA PRO A 328 -17.50 -23.29 17.86
C PRO A 328 -17.07 -24.72 17.53
N LYS A 329 -17.39 -25.21 16.34
CA LYS A 329 -16.92 -26.50 15.82
C LYS A 329 -15.62 -26.38 15.02
N GLU A 330 -15.37 -25.22 14.45
CA GLU A 330 -14.20 -24.94 13.62
C GLU A 330 -13.16 -24.11 14.39
N GLN A 331 -11.87 -24.46 14.21
CA GLN A 331 -10.77 -23.71 14.81
C GLN A 331 -10.78 -22.25 14.34
N GLY A 332 -10.66 -21.31 15.28
CA GLY A 332 -10.61 -19.87 15.00
C GLY A 332 -11.97 -19.18 14.83
N LYS A 333 -13.09 -19.91 14.95
CA LYS A 333 -14.43 -19.30 15.09
C LYS A 333 -14.76 -19.08 16.56
N HIS A 334 -15.46 -17.98 16.86
CA HIS A 334 -15.93 -17.68 18.22
C HIS A 334 -17.20 -18.49 18.57
N ASN A 335 -18.01 -18.77 17.55
CA ASN A 335 -19.25 -19.52 17.64
C ASN A 335 -19.61 -20.10 16.25
N ASP A 336 -20.65 -20.93 16.22
CA ASP A 336 -21.27 -21.54 15.04
C ASP A 336 -22.55 -20.81 14.58
N ILE A 337 -22.85 -19.62 15.12
CA ILE A 337 -23.99 -18.80 14.71
C ILE A 337 -23.73 -18.32 13.27
N LYS A 338 -24.55 -18.77 12.32
CA LYS A 338 -24.27 -18.59 10.88
C LYS A 338 -24.24 -17.12 10.49
N TRP A 339 -25.26 -16.35 10.85
CA TRP A 339 -25.29 -14.92 10.53
C TRP A 339 -24.20 -14.12 11.25
N TYR A 340 -23.79 -14.55 12.46
CA TYR A 340 -22.70 -13.92 13.20
C TYR A 340 -21.39 -14.08 12.45
N ASN A 341 -21.14 -15.28 11.93
CA ASN A 341 -19.95 -15.59 11.15
C ASN A 341 -19.92 -14.83 9.82
N GLU A 342 -21.04 -14.71 9.11
CA GLU A 342 -21.14 -13.88 7.90
C GLU A 342 -20.82 -12.40 8.18
N LEU A 343 -21.32 -11.84 9.29
CA LEU A 343 -21.01 -10.48 9.71
C LEU A 343 -19.55 -10.32 10.16
N THR A 344 -18.98 -11.32 10.83
CA THR A 344 -17.56 -11.34 11.19
C THR A 344 -16.68 -11.32 9.93
N ASP A 345 -17.01 -12.12 8.93
CA ASP A 345 -16.25 -12.17 7.68
C ASP A 345 -16.46 -10.89 6.83
N ALA A 346 -17.64 -10.26 6.88
CA ALA A 346 -17.86 -8.91 6.35
C ALA A 346 -17.00 -7.85 7.04
N SER A 347 -16.84 -7.93 8.36
CA SER A 347 -15.97 -7.04 9.14
C SER A 347 -14.50 -7.17 8.70
N LYS A 348 -14.00 -8.41 8.54
CA LYS A 348 -12.65 -8.67 8.01
C LYS A 348 -12.47 -8.17 6.58
N ALA A 349 -13.49 -8.31 5.73
CA ALA A 349 -13.46 -7.78 4.36
C ALA A 349 -13.31 -6.24 4.36
N LEU A 350 -13.94 -5.55 5.31
CA LEU A 350 -13.80 -4.10 5.50
C LEU A 350 -12.42 -3.69 6.03
N ASP A 351 -11.80 -4.48 6.91
CA ASP A 351 -10.42 -4.23 7.33
C ASP A 351 -9.44 -4.37 6.15
N ASN A 352 -9.58 -5.44 5.37
CA ASN A 352 -8.76 -5.67 4.19
C ASN A 352 -8.97 -4.57 3.13
N TYR A 353 -10.20 -4.09 2.97
CA TYR A 353 -10.50 -2.93 2.13
C TYR A 353 -9.81 -1.65 2.64
N ALA A 354 -9.84 -1.38 3.95
CA ALA A 354 -9.15 -0.24 4.53
C ALA A 354 -7.63 -0.31 4.37
N ALA A 355 -7.04 -1.51 4.51
CA ALA A 355 -5.62 -1.75 4.24
C ALA A 355 -5.29 -1.52 2.75
N ALA A 356 -6.11 -2.04 1.84
CA ALA A 356 -5.95 -1.85 0.40
C ALA A 356 -6.05 -0.36 -0.02
N MET A 357 -6.93 0.42 0.62
CA MET A 357 -7.00 1.87 0.40
C MET A 357 -5.71 2.57 0.83
N ALA A 358 -5.09 2.14 1.93
CA ALA A 358 -3.81 2.67 2.38
C ALA A 358 -2.66 2.28 1.43
N GLU A 359 -2.68 1.05 0.92
CA GLU A 359 -1.73 0.55 -0.09
C GLU A 359 -1.84 1.31 -1.42
N GLU A 360 -3.06 1.57 -1.91
CA GLU A 360 -3.30 2.38 -3.11
C GLU A 360 -2.66 3.76 -2.97
N LYS A 361 -2.93 4.45 -1.85
CA LYS A 361 -2.34 5.76 -1.56
C LYS A 361 -0.82 5.72 -1.46
N ALA A 362 -0.27 4.65 -0.87
CA ALA A 362 1.17 4.45 -0.78
C ALA A 362 1.80 4.22 -2.16
N ALA A 363 1.18 3.40 -3.01
CA ALA A 363 1.60 3.15 -4.38
C ALA A 363 1.57 4.44 -5.21
N GLN A 364 0.46 5.19 -5.16
CA GLN A 364 0.33 6.49 -5.81
C GLN A 364 1.45 7.46 -5.40
N THR A 365 1.68 7.61 -4.08
CA THR A 365 2.71 8.50 -3.55
C THR A 365 4.12 8.10 -4.00
N LYS A 366 4.42 6.79 -4.04
CA LYS A 366 5.72 6.28 -4.50
C LYS A 366 5.92 6.55 -5.99
N ILE A 367 4.93 6.24 -6.82
CA ILE A 367 5.00 6.47 -8.28
C ILE A 367 5.17 7.97 -8.58
N GLN A 368 4.47 8.86 -7.86
CA GLN A 368 4.63 10.31 -7.99
C GLN A 368 6.06 10.78 -7.63
N LYS A 369 6.66 10.22 -6.58
CA LYS A 369 8.06 10.53 -6.22
C LYS A 369 9.05 10.04 -7.26
N LEU A 370 8.85 8.82 -7.78
CA LEU A 370 9.65 8.27 -8.88
C LEU A 370 9.56 9.15 -10.13
N LYS A 371 8.36 9.66 -10.46
CA LYS A 371 8.16 10.63 -11.53
C LYS A 371 8.96 11.92 -11.31
N GLN A 372 8.94 12.47 -10.10
CA GLN A 372 9.74 13.66 -9.77
C GLN A 372 11.24 13.39 -9.89
N GLU A 373 11.70 12.22 -9.44
CA GLU A 373 13.11 11.84 -9.52
C GLU A 373 13.59 11.63 -10.97
N ALA A 374 12.80 10.92 -11.79
CA ALA A 374 13.09 10.76 -13.22
C ALA A 374 13.18 12.11 -13.92
N ASN A 375 12.25 13.04 -13.63
CA ASN A 375 12.29 14.39 -14.16
C ASN A 375 13.55 15.14 -13.71
N ARG A 376 13.90 15.08 -12.42
CA ARG A 376 15.10 15.75 -11.88
C ARG A 376 16.37 15.25 -12.56
N LEU A 377 16.51 13.95 -12.73
CA LEU A 377 17.62 13.34 -13.46
C LEU A 377 17.64 13.80 -14.91
N PHE A 378 16.48 13.83 -15.58
CA PHE A 378 16.39 14.30 -16.96
C PHE A 378 16.84 15.76 -17.11
N GLN A 379 16.47 16.66 -16.18
CA GLN A 379 16.89 18.07 -16.25
C GLN A 379 18.42 18.22 -16.31
N THR A 380 19.18 17.29 -15.72
CA THR A 380 20.64 17.31 -15.78
C THR A 380 21.19 17.05 -17.19
N LEU A 381 20.43 16.34 -18.05
CA LEU A 381 20.75 16.16 -19.47
C LEU A 381 20.54 17.43 -20.29
N LYS A 382 19.86 18.46 -19.78
CA LYS A 382 19.70 19.73 -20.50
C LYS A 382 20.89 20.66 -20.36
N VAL A 383 21.81 20.36 -19.44
CA VAL A 383 23.05 21.10 -19.25
C VAL A 383 24.09 20.58 -20.23
N GLN A 384 24.68 21.45 -21.04
CA GLN A 384 25.82 21.08 -21.88
C GLN A 384 27.03 20.82 -20.98
N GLU A 385 27.74 19.72 -21.25
CA GLU A 385 29.04 19.48 -20.62
C GLU A 385 29.97 20.65 -20.98
N PRO A 386 30.59 21.34 -20.01
CA PRO A 386 31.54 22.39 -20.33
C PRO A 386 32.59 21.82 -21.28
N ALA A 387 32.94 22.60 -22.31
CA ALA A 387 33.94 22.20 -23.29
C ALA A 387 35.16 21.61 -22.56
N ALA A 388 35.63 20.45 -23.03
CA ALA A 388 36.77 19.77 -22.44
C ALA A 388 37.89 20.80 -22.24
N ILE A 389 38.26 21.05 -20.98
CA ILE A 389 39.48 21.80 -20.68
C ILE A 389 40.59 20.98 -21.34
N PRO A 390 41.38 21.56 -22.27
CA PRO A 390 42.42 20.82 -22.94
C PRO A 390 43.30 20.16 -21.87
N PRO A 391 43.66 18.87 -22.02
CA PRO A 391 44.49 18.22 -21.04
C PRO A 391 45.78 19.02 -20.89
N ILE A 392 46.09 19.44 -19.66
CA ILE A 392 47.35 20.12 -19.31
C ILE A 392 48.59 19.26 -19.72
N SER A 393 48.37 18.00 -20.12
CA SER A 393 49.36 17.05 -20.64
C SER A 393 49.96 17.34 -22.02
N GLN A 394 49.65 18.47 -22.69
CA GLN A 394 50.27 18.83 -23.98
C GLN A 394 51.32 19.97 -23.91
N LEU A 395 51.70 20.43 -22.72
CA LEU A 395 52.87 21.31 -22.57
C LEU A 395 54.16 20.47 -22.64
N PRO A 396 55.23 20.94 -23.33
CA PRO A 396 56.50 20.22 -23.41
C PRO A 396 57.01 19.92 -21.99
N ARG A 397 57.07 18.63 -21.66
CA ARG A 397 57.54 18.14 -20.37
C ARG A 397 59.06 18.28 -20.36
N ILE A 398 59.58 19.37 -19.80
CA ILE A 398 61.00 19.48 -19.49
C ILE A 398 61.21 18.68 -18.21
N ASP A 399 61.97 17.58 -18.28
CA ASP A 399 62.38 16.83 -17.10
C ASP A 399 63.25 17.76 -16.21
N PRO A 400 62.82 18.10 -14.98
CA PRO A 400 63.60 18.95 -14.08
C PRO A 400 65.01 18.38 -13.82
N LEU A 401 65.18 17.07 -13.93
CA LEU A 401 66.46 16.39 -13.75
C LEU A 401 67.40 16.59 -14.95
N GLU A 402 66.87 16.64 -16.19
CA GLU A 402 67.67 16.95 -17.38
C GLU A 402 68.05 18.43 -17.43
N LEU A 403 67.13 19.33 -17.08
CA LEU A 403 67.43 20.76 -17.05
C LEU A 403 68.47 21.09 -15.96
N LYS A 404 68.42 20.42 -14.81
CA LYS A 404 69.43 20.54 -13.77
C LYS A 404 70.83 20.13 -14.25
N LYS A 405 70.95 18.95 -14.87
CA LYS A 405 72.21 18.51 -15.48
C LYS A 405 72.71 19.47 -16.56
N LYS A 406 71.79 20.04 -17.35
CA LYS A 406 72.13 21.00 -18.40
C LYS A 406 72.66 22.32 -17.82
N CYS A 407 72.14 22.82 -16.70
CA CYS A 407 72.63 24.06 -16.08
C CYS A 407 73.95 23.86 -15.32
N GLU A 408 74.09 22.74 -14.60
CA GLU A 408 75.29 22.42 -13.80
C GLU A 408 76.56 22.30 -14.67
N GLN A 409 76.48 22.06 -15.99
CA GLN A 409 77.67 22.01 -16.84
C GLN A 409 78.30 23.40 -17.12
N PHE A 410 77.61 24.50 -16.80
CA PHE A 410 78.06 25.87 -17.07
C PHE A 410 78.67 26.57 -15.85
N HIS A 411 79.25 25.83 -14.91
CA HIS A 411 80.07 26.41 -13.84
C HIS A 411 81.21 27.26 -14.42
N ASN A 412 81.47 28.42 -13.82
CA ASN A 412 82.52 29.37 -14.24
C ASN A 412 82.34 29.92 -15.68
N LYS A 413 81.11 29.90 -16.19
CA LYS A 413 80.74 30.28 -17.57
C LYS A 413 79.45 31.11 -17.58
N SER A 414 79.52 32.37 -17.13
CA SER A 414 78.33 33.22 -16.94
C SER A 414 77.51 33.42 -18.23
N LYS A 415 78.21 33.57 -19.36
CA LYS A 415 77.61 33.79 -20.67
C LYS A 415 76.86 32.54 -21.14
N GLU A 416 77.50 31.37 -21.14
CA GLU A 416 76.82 30.13 -21.54
C GLU A 416 75.67 29.78 -20.58
N CYS A 417 75.81 30.06 -19.28
CA CYS A 417 74.75 29.86 -18.30
C CYS A 417 73.47 30.65 -18.67
N THR A 418 73.63 31.95 -18.92
CA THR A 418 72.51 32.85 -19.21
C THR A 418 71.92 32.58 -20.59
N GLU A 419 72.75 32.29 -21.59
CA GLU A 419 72.33 31.93 -22.96
C GLU A 419 71.52 30.62 -22.98
N ASN A 420 71.81 29.67 -22.10
CA ASN A 420 71.08 28.40 -22.00
C ASN A 420 69.84 28.46 -21.09
N GLY A 421 69.44 29.66 -20.63
CA GLY A 421 68.22 29.88 -19.87
C GLY A 421 68.31 29.49 -18.38
N CYS A 422 69.53 29.36 -17.86
CA CYS A 422 69.80 29.06 -16.46
C CYS A 422 70.08 30.34 -15.65
N LYS A 423 70.06 30.24 -14.32
CA LYS A 423 70.31 31.34 -13.39
C LYS A 423 71.77 31.32 -12.92
N TRP A 424 72.51 32.36 -13.26
CA TRP A 424 73.88 32.56 -12.80
C TRP A 424 73.94 33.00 -11.33
N LYS A 425 74.81 32.38 -10.54
CA LYS A 425 75.12 32.68 -9.14
C LYS A 425 76.64 32.85 -8.97
N GLY A 426 77.18 33.93 -9.51
CA GLY A 426 78.61 34.28 -9.41
C GLY A 426 78.81 35.75 -9.07
N THR A 427 79.99 36.07 -8.55
CA THR A 427 80.42 37.45 -8.27
C THR A 427 81.08 38.12 -9.48
N ASP A 428 81.54 37.32 -10.44
CA ASP A 428 82.15 37.75 -11.70
C ASP A 428 81.79 36.76 -12.84
N GLU A 429 82.31 36.99 -14.04
CA GLU A 429 82.00 36.18 -15.23
C GLU A 429 82.61 34.78 -15.21
N THR A 430 83.62 34.55 -14.35
CA THR A 430 84.48 33.37 -14.31
C THR A 430 84.39 32.58 -13.01
N THR A 431 83.72 33.11 -11.99
CA THR A 431 83.63 32.52 -10.65
C THR A 431 82.16 32.51 -10.22
N GLY A 432 81.52 31.35 -10.34
CA GLY A 432 80.13 31.19 -9.98
C GLY A 432 79.52 29.84 -10.34
N THR A 433 78.34 29.58 -9.79
CA THR A 433 77.54 28.41 -10.12
C THR A 433 76.39 28.77 -11.06
N CYS A 434 75.97 27.80 -11.88
CA CYS A 434 74.85 27.96 -12.78
C CYS A 434 73.74 26.99 -12.35
N ASP A 435 72.66 27.53 -11.81
CA ASP A 435 71.53 26.75 -11.32
C ASP A 435 70.34 26.88 -12.26
N VAL A 436 69.39 25.97 -12.12
CA VAL A 436 68.12 26.03 -12.85
C VAL A 436 67.35 27.28 -12.44
N ASP A 437 66.85 28.04 -13.42
CA ASP A 437 65.92 29.13 -13.17
C ASP A 437 64.53 28.55 -12.88
N GLU A 438 64.18 28.41 -11.60
CA GLU A 438 62.89 27.87 -11.14
C GLU A 438 61.69 28.65 -11.71
N THR A 439 61.88 29.89 -12.17
CA THR A 439 60.80 30.65 -12.85
C THR A 439 60.54 30.19 -14.28
N LYS A 440 61.49 29.46 -14.88
CA LYS A 440 61.39 28.88 -16.23
C LYS A 440 61.12 27.38 -16.21
N VAL A 441 61.16 26.76 -15.03
CA VAL A 441 60.69 25.39 -14.85
C VAL A 441 59.24 25.46 -14.47
N THR A 442 58.38 24.85 -15.28
CA THR A 442 57.02 24.50 -14.89
C THR A 442 57.08 23.39 -13.82
N SER A 443 57.60 23.71 -12.65
CA SER A 443 57.49 22.86 -11.47
C SER A 443 56.03 22.91 -11.04
N GLN A 444 55.36 21.76 -11.13
CA GLN A 444 54.10 21.51 -10.41
C GLN A 444 54.38 21.61 -8.91
N THR A 445 54.37 22.82 -8.38
CA THR A 445 54.39 23.07 -6.95
C THR A 445 52.94 23.27 -6.53
N ASN A 446 52.42 22.28 -5.81
CA ASN A 446 51.16 22.37 -5.10
C ASN A 446 51.23 23.57 -4.15
N ALA A 447 50.55 24.67 -4.50
CA ALA A 447 50.38 25.82 -3.65
C ALA A 447 48.89 26.16 -3.60
N ALA A 448 48.34 26.07 -2.39
CA ALA A 448 47.00 26.49 -2.02
C ALA A 448 46.79 27.96 -2.40
N GLY A 449 45.80 28.21 -3.26
CA GLY A 449 45.39 29.55 -3.69
C GLY A 449 43.93 29.76 -3.33
N THR A 450 43.72 30.57 -2.30
CA THR A 450 42.46 31.12 -1.82
C THR A 450 41.91 32.18 -2.79
N GLY A 451 40.58 32.22 -2.98
CA GLY A 451 39.81 33.28 -3.67
C GLY A 451 39.19 32.79 -4.99
N GLU A 452 37.90 32.96 -5.29
CA GLU A 452 36.85 33.78 -4.69
C GLU A 452 35.48 33.30 -5.24
N ALA A 453 34.41 33.60 -4.51
CA ALA A 453 33.16 32.85 -4.48
C ALA A 453 32.29 32.90 -5.75
N SER A 454 31.76 31.73 -6.14
CA SER A 454 30.47 31.63 -6.83
C SER A 454 29.73 30.36 -6.39
N ASN A 455 28.72 30.58 -5.54
CA ASN A 455 27.65 29.68 -5.07
C ASN A 455 27.78 28.18 -5.37
N GLU A 456 28.54 27.47 -4.54
CA GLU A 456 28.32 26.05 -4.29
C GLU A 456 27.12 25.88 -3.35
N GLU A 457 26.05 25.30 -3.88
CA GLU A 457 24.99 24.72 -3.07
C GLU A 457 25.61 23.58 -2.25
N THR A 458 25.85 23.87 -0.98
CA THR A 458 26.58 23.03 -0.04
C THR A 458 25.86 21.69 0.07
N ALA A 459 26.47 20.59 -0.39
CA ALA A 459 25.90 19.25 -0.20
C ALA A 459 25.77 19.00 1.31
N THR A 460 24.55 19.08 1.82
CA THR A 460 24.27 19.10 3.27
C THR A 460 24.29 17.72 3.92
N SER A 461 24.42 16.62 3.15
CA SER A 461 24.53 15.25 3.67
C SER A 461 24.92 14.22 2.59
N GLY A 462 25.38 13.04 3.00
CA GLY A 462 25.50 11.84 2.14
C GLY A 462 26.87 11.65 1.47
N CYS A 463 26.92 10.72 0.50
CA CYS A 463 28.17 10.25 -0.15
C CYS A 463 28.95 11.30 -0.93
N ALA A 464 28.32 12.44 -1.25
CA ALA A 464 29.02 13.55 -1.90
C ALA A 464 29.92 14.32 -0.93
N LYS A 465 29.61 14.27 0.38
CA LYS A 465 30.36 14.95 1.44
C LYS A 465 31.51 14.09 1.99
N HIS A 466 31.25 12.80 2.19
CA HIS A 466 32.18 11.90 2.90
C HIS A 466 32.87 10.97 1.90
N LYS A 467 34.19 11.11 1.75
CA LYS A 467 35.00 10.24 0.88
C LYS A 467 35.48 8.98 1.60
N ASP A 468 35.42 8.97 2.93
CA ASP A 468 35.81 7.84 3.76
C ASP A 468 34.62 7.24 4.52
N LYS A 469 34.80 5.99 4.94
CA LYS A 469 33.80 5.20 5.67
C LYS A 469 33.53 5.76 7.07
N THR A 470 34.54 6.36 7.70
CA THR A 470 34.48 6.82 9.09
C THR A 470 33.59 8.06 9.23
N GLU A 471 33.77 9.05 8.35
CA GLU A 471 32.95 10.27 8.30
C GLU A 471 31.52 9.95 7.86
N CYS A 472 31.36 9.01 6.93
CA CYS A 472 30.05 8.51 6.47
C CYS A 472 29.25 7.83 7.61
N ASP A 473 29.88 6.93 8.38
CA ASP A 473 29.24 6.22 9.49
C ASP A 473 28.91 7.17 10.68
N ALA A 474 29.61 8.31 10.77
CA ALA A 474 29.38 9.36 11.74
C ALA A 474 28.27 10.37 11.32
N ASP A 475 27.93 10.43 10.03
CA ASP A 475 26.89 11.32 9.49
C ASP A 475 25.48 10.76 9.77
N LYS A 476 25.04 10.97 11.01
CA LYS A 476 23.70 10.63 11.48
C LYS A 476 22.90 11.89 11.72
N LYS A 477 21.64 11.88 11.29
CA LYS A 477 20.64 12.84 11.75
C LYS A 477 19.43 12.05 12.25
N ASP A 478 19.14 12.19 13.54
CA ASP A 478 18.18 11.35 14.27
C ASP A 478 18.55 9.85 14.18
N ASP A 479 17.55 8.95 14.16
CA ASP A 479 17.72 7.49 13.99
C ASP A 479 18.04 7.07 12.54
N LYS A 480 18.50 7.99 11.67
CA LYS A 480 18.75 7.75 10.25
C LYS A 480 20.22 8.00 9.89
N GLN A 481 20.81 7.00 9.24
CA GLN A 481 22.13 7.11 8.62
C GLN A 481 21.98 7.93 7.33
N ASN A 482 22.75 9.02 7.19
CA ASN A 482 22.75 9.82 5.95
C ASN A 482 23.56 9.15 4.84
N CYS A 483 24.41 8.20 5.21
CA CYS A 483 25.43 7.59 4.39
C CYS A 483 25.67 6.14 4.86
N ALA A 484 25.87 5.19 3.94
CA ALA A 484 26.30 3.83 4.28
C ALA A 484 27.13 3.22 3.16
N PHE A 485 28.20 2.52 3.52
CA PHE A 485 29.01 1.72 2.59
C PHE A 485 28.49 0.27 2.56
N ARG A 486 28.20 -0.27 1.36
CA ARG A 486 27.81 -1.68 1.18
C ARG A 486 28.34 -2.28 -0.10
N LYS A 487 28.57 -3.59 -0.09
CA LYS A 487 28.80 -4.40 -1.30
C LYS A 487 27.48 -4.65 -2.05
N GLY A 488 27.56 -4.85 -3.38
CA GLY A 488 26.41 -5.27 -4.19
C GLY A 488 25.89 -6.65 -3.78
N LYS A 489 24.64 -6.96 -4.09
CA LYS A 489 24.09 -8.33 -3.99
C LYS A 489 24.50 -9.15 -5.23
N ASP A 490 24.29 -10.47 -5.20
CA ASP A 490 24.71 -11.43 -6.24
C ASP A 490 24.24 -11.12 -7.68
N VAL A 491 23.30 -10.18 -7.84
CA VAL A 491 22.69 -9.75 -9.12
C VAL A 491 23.09 -8.33 -9.53
N GLU A 492 24.00 -7.67 -8.80
CA GLU A 492 24.53 -6.34 -9.11
C GLU A 492 26.01 -6.41 -9.56
N ASP A 493 26.40 -5.58 -10.53
CA ASP A 493 27.76 -5.54 -11.13
C ASP A 493 28.90 -5.23 -10.13
N ASP A 494 28.57 -4.86 -8.88
CA ASP A 494 29.50 -4.42 -7.83
C ASP A 494 29.52 -5.36 -6.60
N LYS A 495 29.26 -6.66 -6.78
CA LYS A 495 29.23 -7.63 -5.67
C LYS A 495 30.52 -7.65 -4.81
N ASP A 496 31.67 -7.35 -5.42
CA ASP A 496 32.97 -7.36 -4.75
C ASP A 496 33.47 -5.97 -4.32
N THR A 497 32.78 -4.89 -4.73
CA THR A 497 33.20 -3.51 -4.45
C THR A 497 32.28 -2.83 -3.44
N GLU A 498 32.83 -2.37 -2.32
CA GLU A 498 32.09 -1.58 -1.34
C GLU A 498 31.91 -0.14 -1.87
N LYS A 499 30.66 0.30 -2.06
CA LYS A 499 30.35 1.67 -2.52
C LYS A 499 29.47 2.39 -1.52
N CYS A 500 29.69 3.68 -1.38
CA CYS A 500 28.84 4.56 -0.59
C CYS A 500 27.47 4.73 -1.27
N ARG A 501 26.37 4.55 -0.52
CA ARG A 501 25.00 4.85 -0.96
C ARG A 501 24.38 5.92 -0.06
N SER A 502 23.85 6.98 -0.68
CA SER A 502 23.14 8.05 0.02
C SER A 502 21.78 7.56 0.53
N SER A 503 21.29 8.19 1.59
CA SER A 503 20.11 7.81 2.38
C SER A 503 18.77 7.66 1.62
N GLY A 504 18.72 7.97 0.32
CA GLY A 504 17.57 7.68 -0.54
C GLY A 504 17.27 6.18 -0.70
N PHE A 505 18.28 5.31 -0.59
CA PHE A 505 18.11 3.85 -0.75
C PHE A 505 17.88 3.07 0.56
N LEU A 506 17.98 3.71 1.73
CA LEU A 506 17.98 3.00 3.02
C LEU A 506 16.60 2.90 3.70
N VAL A 507 15.54 3.45 3.11
CA VAL A 507 14.21 3.50 3.75
C VAL A 507 13.43 2.17 3.66
N ASN A 508 13.91 1.18 2.89
CA ASN A 508 13.09 0.00 2.57
C ASN A 508 13.40 -1.30 3.32
N ASN A 509 14.38 -1.34 4.24
CA ASN A 509 14.74 -2.60 4.92
C ASN A 509 14.17 -2.78 6.34
N LYS A 510 13.61 -1.71 6.95
CA LYS A 510 12.97 -1.80 8.27
C LYS A 510 11.44 -2.04 8.23
N LEU A 511 10.78 -1.86 7.09
CA LEU A 511 9.34 -2.16 6.96
C LEU A 511 9.07 -3.60 6.48
N VAL A 512 10.05 -4.26 5.85
CA VAL A 512 9.92 -5.63 5.33
C VAL A 512 10.14 -6.68 6.43
N GLN A 513 10.82 -6.34 7.52
CA GLN A 513 11.06 -7.27 8.64
C GLN A 513 9.90 -7.40 9.63
N SER A 514 8.90 -6.52 9.59
CA SER A 514 7.74 -6.56 10.50
C SER A 514 6.48 -7.19 9.91
N ILE A 515 6.50 -7.62 8.64
CA ILE A 515 5.36 -8.28 7.97
C ILE A 515 5.63 -9.80 7.73
N ALA A 516 6.86 -10.26 7.96
CA ALA A 516 7.26 -11.65 7.71
C ALA A 516 7.05 -12.63 8.90
N ALA A 517 6.23 -12.29 9.90
CA ALA A 517 6.11 -13.09 11.13
C ALA A 517 4.71 -13.69 11.43
N VAL A 518 3.75 -13.68 10.49
CA VAL A 518 2.40 -14.26 10.74
C VAL A 518 2.02 -15.40 9.77
N PHE A 519 2.94 -15.85 8.91
CA PHE A 519 2.76 -17.09 8.12
C PHE A 519 3.72 -18.18 8.58
N VAL A 520 3.46 -18.76 9.75
CA VAL A 520 4.03 -20.03 10.19
C VAL A 520 2.89 -20.90 10.69
N SER A 521 2.34 -21.73 9.81
CA SER A 521 1.92 -23.12 10.09
C SER A 521 1.02 -23.64 8.96
N LEU A 522 1.61 -24.28 7.97
CA LEU A 522 0.94 -25.28 7.11
C LEU A 522 2.01 -26.11 6.39
N VAL A 523 2.43 -27.21 6.99
CA VAL A 523 3.04 -28.38 6.33
C VAL A 523 2.82 -29.59 7.27
N PRO A 524 2.69 -30.83 6.79
CA PRO A 524 1.62 -31.36 5.95
C PRO A 524 1.14 -32.76 6.41
N SER A 525 -0.04 -33.17 5.97
CA SER A 525 -0.39 -34.55 5.58
C SER A 525 -1.48 -34.48 4.53
#